data_AF-A0ABD3TM03-F1
#
_entry.id   AF-A0ABD3TM03-F1
#
_cell.length_a   1.000
_cell.length_b   1.000
_cell.length_c   1.000
_cell.angle_alpha   90.00
_cell.angle_beta   90.00
_cell.angle_gamma   90.00
#
_symmetry.space_group_name_H-M   'P 1'
#
loop_
_entity.id
_entity.type
_entity.pdbx_description
1 polymer ?
#
loop_
_entity_poly.entity_id
_entity_poly.type
_entity_poly.pdbx_seq_one_letter_code
_entity_poly.pdbx_strand_id
1 'polypeptide(L)'
;MISSLILTSVLLLIVSLSYIYTTSGDATISNVPCRPNHNCGKHGYSYTWCYTDSRNNWDYCCDTPCQYDEQNALRCKSGTYDKFCGNPGNQTALLVNCVGWWPCGHHDYGYYWCYTDNYGKGWGYCCHPNATCSSRSGYVGNVCNVGMYKDTGGYWAPCKAIY
;
A
#
# COMPACT_ATOMS: atom_id res chain seq x y z
N MET A 1 -14.35 21.50 -44.46
CA MET A 1 -13.22 20.66 -44.01
C MET A 1 -12.72 20.98 -42.59
N ILE A 2 -13.12 22.09 -41.96
CA ILE A 2 -12.68 22.49 -40.60
C ILE A 2 -13.43 21.73 -39.48
N SER A 3 -14.66 21.26 -39.74
CA SER A 3 -15.53 20.61 -38.74
C SER A 3 -15.00 19.26 -38.23
N SER A 4 -14.33 18.46 -39.06
CA SER A 4 -13.84 17.12 -38.67
C SER A 4 -12.60 17.15 -37.78
N LEU A 5 -11.76 18.20 -37.89
CA LEU A 5 -10.53 18.34 -37.10
C LEU A 5 -10.82 18.88 -35.67
N ILE A 6 -11.89 19.65 -35.51
CA ILE A 6 -12.35 20.11 -34.19
C ILE A 6 -12.96 18.93 -33.41
N LEU A 7 -13.66 18.02 -34.09
CA LEU A 7 -14.28 16.87 -33.45
C LEU A 7 -13.23 15.89 -32.87
N THR A 8 -12.15 15.63 -33.60
CA THR A 8 -11.07 14.72 -33.15
C THR A 8 -10.24 15.30 -32.02
N SER A 9 -9.95 16.60 -32.07
CA SER A 9 -9.20 17.29 -31.00
C SER A 9 -10.01 17.40 -29.72
N VAL A 10 -11.31 17.66 -29.80
CA VAL A 10 -12.22 17.58 -28.65
C VAL A 10 -12.23 16.16 -28.09
N LEU A 11 -12.38 15.12 -28.93
CA LEU A 11 -12.39 13.72 -28.50
C LEU A 11 -11.10 13.31 -27.76
N LEU A 12 -9.94 13.75 -28.25
CA LEU A 12 -8.64 13.49 -27.60
C LEU A 12 -8.50 14.23 -26.27
N LEU A 13 -9.06 15.44 -26.13
CA LEU A 13 -9.11 16.18 -24.85
C LEU A 13 -10.03 15.51 -23.83
N ILE A 14 -11.19 14.99 -24.23
CA ILE A 14 -12.07 14.22 -23.31
C ILE A 14 -11.42 12.90 -22.91
N VAL A 15 -10.77 12.19 -23.83
CA VAL A 15 -10.04 10.95 -23.51
C VAL A 15 -8.87 11.22 -22.56
N SER A 16 -8.08 12.27 -22.79
CA SER A 16 -6.98 12.64 -21.89
C SER A 16 -7.47 13.17 -20.54
N LEU A 17 -8.54 13.97 -20.48
CA LEU A 17 -9.15 14.37 -19.21
C LEU A 17 -9.73 13.18 -18.44
N SER A 18 -10.36 12.21 -19.12
CA SER A 18 -10.83 10.97 -18.47
C SER A 18 -9.69 10.07 -17.98
N TYR A 19 -8.54 10.09 -18.65
CA TYR A 19 -7.33 9.37 -18.20
C TYR A 19 -6.64 10.07 -17.02
N ILE A 20 -6.75 11.40 -16.92
CA ILE A 20 -6.25 12.18 -15.78
C ILE A 20 -7.19 12.06 -14.57
N TYR A 21 -8.49 11.82 -14.80
CA TYR A 21 -9.52 11.60 -13.77
C TYR A 21 -9.69 10.14 -13.32
N THR A 22 -8.71 9.24 -13.53
CA THR A 22 -8.60 8.07 -12.65
C THR A 22 -8.19 8.54 -11.26
N THR A 23 -9.19 9.07 -10.56
CA THR A 23 -9.15 9.43 -9.16
C THR A 23 -8.59 8.26 -8.39
N SER A 24 -7.58 8.56 -7.59
CA SER A 24 -6.95 7.75 -6.57
C SER A 24 -7.92 7.31 -5.44
N GLY A 25 -9.14 6.89 -5.78
CA GLY A 25 -10.22 6.55 -4.86
C GLY A 25 -10.53 5.05 -4.75
N ASP A 26 -9.98 4.21 -5.64
CA ASP A 26 -10.25 2.77 -5.69
C ASP A 26 -8.98 1.93 -5.49
N ALA A 27 -8.17 2.35 -4.52
CA ALA A 27 -7.04 1.56 -4.05
C ALA A 27 -7.26 1.22 -2.58
N THR A 28 -6.85 0.01 -2.20
CA THR A 28 -6.97 -0.48 -0.83
C THR A 28 -5.94 0.20 0.08
N ILE A 29 -6.01 -0.07 1.39
CA ILE A 29 -5.02 0.40 2.36
C ILE A 29 -3.59 -0.06 2.02
N SER A 30 -3.47 -1.15 1.25
CA SER A 30 -2.21 -1.71 0.73
C SER A 30 -1.84 -1.17 -0.66
N ASN A 31 -2.55 -0.16 -1.16
CA ASN A 31 -2.44 0.41 -2.51
C ASN A 31 -2.64 -0.63 -3.62
N VAL A 32 -3.47 -1.64 -3.38
CA VAL A 32 -3.88 -2.62 -4.40
C VAL A 32 -5.14 -2.07 -5.07
N PRO A 33 -5.19 -2.02 -6.41
CA PRO A 33 -6.38 -1.53 -7.11
C PRO A 33 -7.58 -2.45 -6.85
N CYS A 34 -8.74 -1.85 -6.64
CA CYS A 34 -9.99 -2.59 -6.54
C CYS A 34 -10.37 -3.20 -7.89
N ARG A 35 -11.07 -4.34 -7.83
CA ARG A 35 -11.65 -5.02 -8.97
C ARG A 35 -12.66 -4.08 -9.67
N PRO A 36 -12.70 -4.09 -11.02
CA PRO A 36 -13.71 -3.35 -11.76
C PRO A 36 -15.13 -3.64 -11.26
N ASN A 37 -15.95 -2.58 -11.14
CA ASN A 37 -17.32 -2.61 -10.63
C ASN A 37 -17.45 -3.06 -9.17
N HIS A 38 -16.37 -3.06 -8.40
CA HIS A 38 -16.40 -3.29 -6.96
C HIS A 38 -15.53 -2.27 -6.24
N ASN A 39 -15.82 -1.00 -6.47
CA ASN A 39 -15.16 0.16 -5.91
C ASN A 39 -15.17 0.15 -4.37
N CYS A 40 -14.29 0.96 -3.78
CA CYS A 40 -14.25 1.13 -2.34
C CYS A 40 -15.62 1.57 -1.82
N GLY A 41 -16.22 0.76 -0.96
CA GLY A 41 -17.56 1.01 -0.43
C GLY A 41 -17.83 0.26 0.86
N LYS A 42 -18.90 0.64 1.56
CA LYS A 42 -19.31 -0.02 2.81
C LYS A 42 -19.87 -1.42 2.57
N HIS A 43 -20.60 -1.61 1.46
CA HIS A 43 -21.23 -2.90 1.11
C HIS A 43 -22.03 -3.54 2.26
N GLY A 44 -22.70 -2.71 3.08
CA GLY A 44 -23.47 -3.15 4.25
C GLY A 44 -22.69 -3.23 5.57
N TYR A 45 -21.40 -2.89 5.58
CA TYR A 45 -20.52 -2.90 6.77
C TYR A 45 -20.24 -1.48 7.31
N SER A 46 -19.69 -1.42 8.53
CA SER A 46 -19.25 -0.19 9.19
C SER A 46 -17.86 0.29 8.73
N TYR A 47 -17.17 -0.49 7.90
CA TYR A 47 -15.89 -0.18 7.27
C TYR A 47 -16.02 -0.22 5.74
N THR A 48 -15.07 0.40 5.05
CA THR A 48 -15.03 0.48 3.59
C THR A 48 -14.04 -0.55 3.06
N TRP A 49 -14.40 -1.30 2.03
CA TRP A 49 -13.57 -2.36 1.46
C TRP A 49 -13.89 -2.60 -0.01
N CYS A 50 -13.04 -3.37 -0.67
CA CYS A 50 -13.29 -3.84 -2.04
C CYS A 50 -12.68 -5.22 -2.30
N TYR A 51 -13.17 -5.92 -3.32
CA TYR A 51 -12.44 -7.05 -3.89
C TYR A 51 -11.26 -6.54 -4.70
N THR A 52 -10.13 -7.25 -4.65
CA THR A 52 -8.90 -6.93 -5.39
C THR A 52 -8.74 -7.80 -6.63
N ASP A 53 -9.42 -8.95 -6.71
CA ASP A 53 -9.36 -9.84 -7.87
C ASP A 53 -10.62 -10.69 -8.12
N SER A 54 -10.58 -11.53 -9.16
CA SER A 54 -11.67 -12.44 -9.54
C SER A 54 -11.82 -13.66 -8.62
N ARG A 55 -10.87 -13.90 -7.70
CA ARG A 55 -10.94 -14.97 -6.69
C ARG A 55 -11.62 -14.50 -5.41
N ASN A 56 -12.15 -13.26 -5.42
CA ASN A 56 -12.78 -12.61 -4.27
C ASN A 56 -11.82 -12.39 -3.10
N ASN A 57 -10.53 -12.22 -3.38
CA ASN A 57 -9.63 -11.59 -2.42
C ASN A 57 -10.09 -10.16 -2.19
N TRP A 58 -10.00 -9.67 -0.96
CA TRP A 58 -10.48 -8.35 -0.57
C TRP A 58 -9.50 -7.68 0.39
N ASP A 59 -9.58 -6.35 0.45
CA ASP A 59 -8.81 -5.55 1.39
C ASP A 59 -9.61 -4.30 1.77
N TYR A 60 -9.24 -3.67 2.88
CA TYR A 60 -9.88 -2.45 3.36
C TYR A 60 -9.54 -1.28 2.45
N CYS A 61 -10.42 -0.29 2.46
CA CYS A 61 -10.22 0.98 1.79
C CYS A 61 -10.12 2.11 2.79
N CYS A 62 -9.49 3.19 2.36
CA CYS A 62 -9.45 4.45 3.07
C CYS A 62 -10.58 5.39 2.59
N ASP A 63 -11.38 5.90 3.52
CA ASP A 63 -12.32 7.01 3.30
C ASP A 63 -11.62 8.38 3.35
N THR A 64 -10.47 8.46 4.04
CA THR A 64 -9.63 9.66 4.13
C THR A 64 -8.27 9.39 3.51
N PRO A 65 -7.55 10.40 3.00
CA PRO A 65 -6.18 10.21 2.54
C PRO A 65 -5.32 9.51 3.59
N CYS A 66 -4.43 8.63 3.12
CA CYS A 66 -3.46 7.97 3.97
C CYS A 66 -2.42 9.01 4.46
N GLN A 67 -2.45 9.34 5.74
CA GLN A 67 -1.66 10.43 6.32
C GLN A 67 -1.00 10.00 7.62
N TYR A 68 0.09 10.69 7.97
CA TYR A 68 0.77 10.51 9.24
C TYR A 68 -0.08 11.01 10.41
N ASP A 69 -0.21 10.19 11.45
CA ASP A 69 -0.78 10.60 12.73
C ASP A 69 0.29 11.19 13.67
N GLU A 70 -0.14 11.59 14.87
CA GLU A 70 0.73 12.16 15.92
C GLU A 70 1.81 11.18 16.42
N GLN A 71 1.62 9.88 16.14
CA GLN A 71 2.56 8.80 16.43
C GLN A 71 3.46 8.48 15.22
N ASN A 72 3.42 9.27 14.14
CA ASN A 72 4.12 9.04 12.87
C ASN A 72 3.78 7.69 12.19
N ALA A 73 2.58 7.17 12.39
CA ALA A 73 2.05 6.07 11.62
C ALA A 73 1.19 6.57 10.46
N LEU A 74 1.34 6.00 9.25
CA LEU A 74 0.38 6.27 8.18
C LEU A 74 -0.92 5.53 8.49
N ARG A 75 -1.99 6.31 8.66
CA ARG A 75 -3.32 5.80 8.95
C ARG A 75 -4.35 6.51 8.11
N CYS A 76 -5.49 5.87 7.99
CA CYS A 76 -6.68 6.44 7.38
C CYS A 76 -7.92 5.92 8.10
N LYS A 77 -9.04 6.62 7.91
CA LYS A 77 -10.35 6.12 8.32
C LYS A 77 -10.84 5.11 7.29
N SER A 78 -11.36 3.98 7.74
CA SER A 78 -12.13 3.01 6.97
C SER A 78 -13.48 2.87 7.66
N GLY A 79 -14.47 3.63 7.20
CA GLY A 79 -15.69 3.91 7.91
C GLY A 79 -15.41 4.53 9.29
N THR A 80 -15.81 3.83 10.35
CA THR A 80 -15.60 4.29 11.73
C THR A 80 -14.27 3.82 12.33
N TYR A 81 -13.47 3.04 11.60
CA TYR A 81 -12.24 2.42 12.11
C TYR A 81 -10.99 3.15 11.63
N ASP A 82 -9.96 3.23 12.46
CA ASP A 82 -8.62 3.61 12.04
C ASP A 82 -7.87 2.38 11.52
N LYS A 83 -7.36 2.46 10.29
CA LYS A 83 -6.57 1.42 9.65
C LYS A 83 -5.18 1.96 9.29
N PHE A 84 -4.18 1.10 9.42
CA PHE A 84 -2.85 1.38 8.86
C PHE A 84 -2.91 1.30 7.35
N CYS A 85 -2.19 2.19 6.68
CA CYS A 85 -2.18 2.28 5.23
C CYS A 85 -0.77 2.57 4.71
N GLY A 86 -0.60 2.44 3.40
CA GLY A 86 0.67 2.69 2.71
C GLY A 86 1.26 1.41 2.11
N ASN A 87 1.97 1.58 0.99
CA ASN A 87 2.58 0.49 0.23
C ASN A 87 4.10 0.50 0.43
N PRO A 88 4.67 -0.46 1.19
CA PRO A 88 6.12 -0.60 1.40
C PRO A 88 6.86 -1.21 0.21
N GLY A 89 6.15 -1.51 -0.88
CA GLY A 89 6.67 -2.20 -2.06
C GLY A 89 6.39 -3.69 -2.04
N ASN A 90 7.14 -4.43 -2.86
CA ASN A 90 6.98 -5.88 -3.03
C ASN A 90 8.25 -6.64 -2.61
N GLN A 91 9.04 -6.07 -1.70
CA GLN A 91 10.28 -6.66 -1.24
C GLN A 91 10.40 -6.57 0.28
N THR A 92 10.85 -7.67 0.86
CA THR A 92 11.23 -7.70 2.28
C THR A 92 12.44 -6.81 2.55
N ALA A 93 12.72 -6.54 3.82
CA ALA A 93 13.88 -5.81 4.31
C ALA A 93 15.21 -6.42 3.82
N LEU A 94 15.21 -7.72 3.49
CA LEU A 94 16.38 -8.44 2.97
C LEU A 94 16.42 -8.48 1.43
N LEU A 95 15.56 -7.70 0.75
CA LEU A 95 15.40 -7.65 -0.71
C LEU A 95 14.95 -8.97 -1.34
N VAL A 96 14.25 -9.81 -0.57
CA VAL A 96 13.56 -10.99 -1.11
C VAL A 96 12.19 -10.55 -1.61
N ASN A 97 11.87 -10.91 -2.85
CA ASN A 97 10.60 -10.59 -3.48
C ASN A 97 9.44 -11.28 -2.75
N CYS A 98 8.38 -10.52 -2.54
CA CYS A 98 7.14 -11.05 -2.04
C CYS A 98 6.40 -11.82 -3.13
N VAL A 99 5.58 -12.77 -2.72
CA VAL A 99 4.64 -13.48 -3.60
C VAL A 99 3.72 -12.45 -4.24
N GLY A 100 3.54 -12.51 -5.57
CA GLY A 100 2.91 -11.43 -6.32
C GLY A 100 1.48 -11.06 -5.93
N TRP A 101 0.72 -11.98 -5.31
CA TRP A 101 -0.64 -11.72 -4.79
C TRP A 101 -0.65 -11.30 -3.31
N TRP A 102 0.52 -11.18 -2.68
CA TRP A 102 0.69 -10.83 -1.28
C TRP A 102 1.84 -9.83 -1.09
N PRO A 103 1.65 -8.57 -1.52
CA PRO A 103 2.67 -7.54 -1.38
C PRO A 103 2.92 -7.20 0.09
N CYS A 104 3.93 -6.36 0.34
CA CYS A 104 4.16 -5.84 1.68
C CYS A 104 2.92 -5.10 2.19
N GLY A 105 2.48 -5.48 3.37
CA GLY A 105 1.30 -4.91 4.00
C GLY A 105 1.32 -5.16 5.50
N HIS A 106 0.40 -4.50 6.21
CA HIS A 106 0.22 -4.72 7.64
C HIS A 106 -0.43 -6.09 7.90
N HIS A 107 -1.38 -6.51 7.04
CA HIS A 107 -2.10 -7.78 7.17
C HIS A 107 -2.62 -8.01 8.60
N ASP A 108 -3.15 -6.95 9.22
CA ASP A 108 -3.59 -6.88 10.63
C ASP A 108 -2.52 -7.08 11.73
N TYR A 109 -1.22 -7.03 11.40
CA TYR A 109 -0.09 -7.00 12.35
C TYR A 109 0.64 -5.66 12.38
N GLY A 110 1.06 -5.19 13.57
CA GLY A 110 1.73 -3.88 13.81
C GLY A 110 3.08 -3.61 13.09
N TYR A 111 3.40 -4.35 12.04
CA TYR A 111 4.57 -4.22 11.20
C TYR A 111 4.24 -4.62 9.75
N TYR A 112 5.01 -4.12 8.79
CA TYR A 112 4.88 -4.54 7.41
C TYR A 112 5.61 -5.86 7.15
N TRP A 113 4.97 -6.76 6.43
CA TRP A 113 5.54 -8.06 6.06
C TRP A 113 4.87 -8.64 4.82
N CYS A 114 5.46 -9.70 4.26
CA CYS A 114 4.89 -10.45 3.16
C CYS A 114 5.37 -11.91 3.14
N TYR A 115 4.66 -12.76 2.37
CA TYR A 115 5.11 -14.10 2.01
C TYR A 115 6.18 -14.05 0.91
N THR A 116 7.18 -14.93 0.94
CA THR A 116 8.24 -15.02 -0.07
C THR A 116 8.21 -16.40 -0.76
N ASP A 117 8.67 -16.45 -2.00
CA ASP A 117 8.67 -17.65 -2.85
C ASP A 117 9.95 -18.52 -2.71
N ASN A 118 10.91 -18.12 -1.87
CA ASN A 118 12.22 -18.76 -1.77
C ASN A 118 12.39 -19.69 -0.55
N TYR A 119 12.55 -20.99 -0.83
CA TYR A 119 13.24 -22.03 -0.03
C TYR A 119 13.19 -21.92 1.51
N GLY A 120 12.01 -22.12 2.09
CA GLY A 120 11.91 -22.73 3.42
C GLY A 120 11.77 -21.81 4.65
N LYS A 121 11.70 -20.49 4.47
CA LYS A 121 11.21 -19.56 5.52
C LYS A 121 10.18 -18.64 4.89
N GLY A 122 8.96 -19.15 4.76
CA GLY A 122 7.89 -18.55 3.98
C GLY A 122 7.28 -17.31 4.62
N TRP A 123 8.06 -16.24 4.81
CA TRP A 123 7.66 -14.84 5.02
C TRP A 123 8.88 -13.98 5.41
N GLY A 124 8.76 -12.65 5.31
CA GLY A 124 9.74 -11.72 5.85
C GLY A 124 9.16 -10.34 6.12
N TYR A 125 9.82 -9.56 6.99
CA TYR A 125 9.45 -8.16 7.25
C TYR A 125 9.73 -7.29 6.04
N CYS A 126 8.94 -6.24 5.87
CA CYS A 126 9.18 -5.20 4.88
C CYS A 126 9.55 -3.90 5.58
N CYS A 127 10.48 -3.15 4.99
CA CYS A 127 10.80 -1.82 5.50
C CYS A 127 9.64 -0.87 5.24
N HIS A 128 9.34 -0.02 6.21
CA HIS A 128 8.41 1.08 6.04
C HIS A 128 8.78 1.94 4.80
N PRO A 129 7.84 2.48 4.01
CA PRO A 129 8.13 3.22 2.77
C PRO A 129 9.16 4.36 2.93
N ASN A 130 9.08 5.08 4.05
CA ASN A 130 10.01 6.16 4.41
C ASN A 130 11.18 5.71 5.31
N ALA A 131 11.37 4.40 5.53
CA ALA A 131 12.50 3.89 6.29
C ALA A 131 13.66 3.51 5.36
N THR A 132 14.79 4.17 5.55
CA THR A 132 16.05 3.79 4.93
C THR A 132 16.72 2.67 5.73
N CYS A 133 17.29 1.70 5.01
CA CYS A 133 18.15 0.69 5.61
C CYS A 133 19.49 1.32 6.04
N SER A 134 19.73 1.42 7.35
CA SER A 134 20.94 2.10 7.87
C SER A 134 21.42 1.53 9.20
N SER A 135 22.65 1.85 9.57
CA SER A 135 23.22 1.49 10.88
C SER A 135 22.55 2.26 12.00
N ARG A 136 22.18 1.57 13.09
CA ARG A 136 21.55 2.18 14.27
C ARG A 136 22.27 1.73 15.54
N SER A 137 22.50 2.67 16.47
CA SER A 137 23.09 2.35 17.78
C SER A 137 22.23 1.32 18.51
N GLY A 138 22.86 0.27 19.05
CA GLY A 138 22.20 -0.86 19.71
C GLY A 138 21.85 -2.04 18.79
N TYR A 139 22.15 -1.98 17.48
CA TYR A 139 21.93 -3.08 16.54
C TYR A 139 23.23 -3.49 15.85
N VAL A 140 23.35 -4.78 15.53
CA VAL A 140 24.45 -5.30 14.70
C VAL A 140 24.00 -5.30 13.23
N GLY A 141 24.66 -4.49 12.40
CA GLY A 141 24.37 -4.37 10.97
C GLY A 141 23.35 -3.27 10.63
N ASN A 142 22.87 -3.26 9.38
CA ASN A 142 21.86 -2.31 8.93
C ASN A 142 20.47 -2.80 9.32
N VAL A 143 19.64 -1.88 9.82
CA VAL A 143 18.25 -2.12 10.17
C VAL A 143 17.35 -1.09 9.51
N CYS A 144 16.10 -1.46 9.30
CA CYS A 144 15.06 -0.53 8.91
C CYS A 144 13.89 -0.62 9.89
N ASN A 145 13.16 0.48 10.01
CA ASN A 145 11.91 0.46 10.74
C ASN A 145 10.90 -0.37 9.95
N VAL A 146 10.30 -1.36 10.61
CA VAL A 146 9.26 -2.22 10.05
C VAL A 146 7.93 -2.04 10.76
N GLY A 147 7.87 -1.31 11.88
CA GLY A 147 6.64 -1.00 12.63
C GLY A 147 6.56 0.45 13.08
N MET A 148 5.36 1.03 13.14
CA MET A 148 5.16 2.49 13.04
C MET A 148 5.06 3.29 14.35
N TYR A 149 5.16 2.68 15.53
CA TYR A 149 4.91 3.40 16.79
C TYR A 149 6.15 4.19 17.28
N LYS A 150 6.06 5.53 17.42
CA LYS A 150 7.19 6.37 17.87
C LYS A 150 7.70 6.07 19.29
N ASP A 151 6.81 5.68 20.22
CA ASP A 151 7.15 5.64 21.66
C ASP A 151 7.84 4.35 22.14
N THR A 152 7.89 3.33 21.27
CA THR A 152 8.72 2.11 21.48
C THR A 152 9.93 2.09 20.53
N GLY A 153 10.06 3.10 19.67
CA GLY A 153 10.96 3.10 18.53
C GLY A 153 10.46 2.25 17.35
N GLY A 154 9.33 1.55 17.47
CA GLY A 154 8.83 0.64 16.45
C GLY A 154 9.58 -0.70 16.40
N TYR A 155 9.06 -1.65 15.63
CA TYR A 155 9.79 -2.88 15.34
C TYR A 155 10.90 -2.56 14.32
N TRP A 156 12.11 -3.09 14.56
CA TRP A 156 13.24 -2.97 13.64
C TRP A 156 13.61 -4.35 13.14
N ALA A 157 13.80 -4.48 11.83
CA ALA A 157 14.29 -5.70 11.23
C ALA A 157 15.67 -5.46 10.61
N PRO A 158 16.57 -6.47 10.64
CA PRO A 158 17.74 -6.48 9.80
C PRO A 158 17.34 -6.26 8.34
N CYS A 159 18.12 -5.45 7.63
CA CYS A 159 17.86 -5.13 6.23
C CYS A 159 19.13 -5.19 5.41
N LYS A 160 18.95 -5.38 4.10
CA LYS A 160 20.02 -5.32 3.10
C LYS A 160 19.99 -3.94 2.45
N ALA A 161 21.09 -3.20 2.59
CA ALA A 161 21.23 -1.90 1.95
C ALA A 161 21.19 -2.05 0.42
N ILE A 162 20.51 -1.11 -0.24
CA ILE A 162 20.53 -0.96 -1.70
C ILE A 162 21.71 -0.02 -2.00
N TYR A 163 22.72 -0.51 -2.70
CA TYR A 163 23.90 0.24 -3.12
C TYR A 163 23.77 0.68 -4.57
#